data_AF-A0A0B1TW15-F1
#
_entry.id   AF-A0A0B1TW15-F1
#
_cell.length_a   1.000
_cell.length_b   1.000
_cell.length_c   1.000
_cell.angle_alpha   90.00
_cell.angle_beta   90.00
_cell.angle_gamma   90.00
#
_symmetry.space_group_name_H-M   'P 1'
#
loop_
_entity.id
_entity.type
_entity.pdbx_description
1 polymer ?
#
loop_
_entity_poly.entity_id
_entity_poly.type
_entity_poly.pdbx_seq_one_letter_code
_entity_poly.pdbx_strand_id
1 'polypeptide(L)'
;MERDDKENGPIVDFPVETYIDKSECQQPEFIKKYKADGRGTIIAILDTGVDPSLKSLNETSVGHRKILDLIDCSGAGDVDTSTVKKASQERELIGLTGRTLKIPEGWQNPTNKWHIGIKPIYELYPKSLRKIVKDEWQKLTWDSAHQLAKSDALRLLQKHEESVGGFSDDVKDKHERENLASKLEFLKSMDKLEDKGPVADCIVWNNGEIWQACIDTSFRGRLKLCKALGDFRYTSNYAKISDRDEASYSVRIENAGNRLEICLASGAHGSHVACIAAAYEESRPNTSGLAPGAQIISMMIGDNRIDSMETGTAIIRALNICADIGVDVVNMSFGEGSHFPASGRIIEEIQRLVYQHNVVFVSSAGNSGPALSTVGSPGGTTPGVIGVGAHISAKQAEPLYGVHDDVMDYSYPWSARGPCTDGSLGVSLCAVGAAFAEVPRYCRKSRQVMNGTSMSSPNVAGAVACLLSKLRADNIEWSAFLVRLALENTAKKEFCEARDLFATGNGVIQVVLLVFL
;
A
#
# COMPACT_ATOMS: atom_id res chain seq x y z
N MET A 1 -17.78 44.06 -24.82
CA MET A 1 -16.98 42.99 -25.44
C MET A 1 -17.75 41.71 -25.24
N GLU A 2 -18.52 41.37 -26.26
CA GLU A 2 -19.24 40.10 -26.37
C GLU A 2 -18.21 38.97 -26.25
N ARG A 3 -18.47 38.01 -25.37
CA ARG A 3 -17.74 36.74 -25.37
C ARG A 3 -18.30 35.97 -26.54
N ASP A 4 -17.49 35.77 -27.56
CA ASP A 4 -17.76 34.78 -28.60
C ASP A 4 -18.03 33.44 -27.91
N ASP A 5 -19.27 32.98 -28.02
CA ASP A 5 -19.67 31.60 -27.79
C ASP A 5 -18.93 30.74 -28.83
N LYS A 6 -17.68 30.35 -28.51
CA LYS A 6 -17.01 29.28 -29.21
C LYS A 6 -17.89 28.04 -29.08
N GLU A 7 -18.36 27.56 -30.24
CA GLU A 7 -19.07 26.32 -30.43
C GLU A 7 -18.56 25.26 -29.45
N ASN A 8 -19.47 24.71 -28.63
CA ASN A 8 -19.21 23.47 -27.91
C ASN A 8 -18.88 22.41 -28.95
N GLY A 9 -17.58 22.20 -29.16
CA GLY A 9 -17.07 21.07 -29.93
C GLY A 9 -17.64 19.76 -29.40
N PRO A 10 -17.55 18.65 -30.16
CA PRO A 10 -18.00 17.36 -29.69
C PRO A 10 -17.40 17.11 -28.30
N ILE A 11 -18.20 16.59 -27.37
CA ILE A 11 -17.72 16.14 -26.06
C ILE A 11 -16.56 15.17 -26.36
N VAL A 12 -15.34 15.66 -26.21
CA VAL A 12 -14.14 14.85 -26.38
C VAL A 12 -14.19 13.87 -25.22
N ASP A 13 -14.27 12.57 -25.53
CA ASP A 13 -14.18 11.54 -24.50
C ASP A 13 -12.93 11.85 -23.64
N PHE A 14 -13.11 11.90 -22.32
CA PHE A 14 -12.02 12.21 -21.41
C PHE A 14 -10.85 11.25 -21.68
N PRO A 15 -9.60 11.72 -21.83
CA PRO A 15 -8.50 10.92 -22.39
C PRO A 15 -8.02 9.87 -21.38
N VAL A 16 -8.76 8.77 -21.25
CA VAL A 16 -8.53 7.71 -20.24
C VAL A 16 -7.16 7.05 -20.40
N GLU A 17 -6.62 7.03 -21.61
CA GLU A 17 -5.27 6.56 -21.94
C GLU A 17 -4.15 7.37 -21.27
N THR A 18 -4.42 8.60 -20.82
CA THR A 18 -3.45 9.44 -20.09
C THR A 18 -3.40 9.14 -18.60
N TYR A 19 -4.32 8.29 -18.09
CA TYR A 19 -4.39 7.91 -16.67
C TYR A 19 -3.11 7.21 -16.24
N ILE A 20 -2.62 6.30 -17.08
CA ILE A 20 -1.32 5.66 -16.96
C ILE A 20 -0.70 5.78 -18.34
N ASP A 21 0.17 6.77 -18.53
CA ASP A 21 0.80 7.00 -19.83
C ASP A 21 1.79 5.87 -20.14
N LYS A 22 1.44 5.13 -21.19
CA LYS A 22 2.20 4.00 -21.74
C LYS A 22 2.90 4.37 -23.05
N SER A 23 2.54 5.52 -23.63
CA SER A 23 3.01 5.93 -24.95
C SER A 23 4.46 6.39 -24.91
N GLU A 24 4.86 7.11 -23.86
CA GLU A 24 6.24 7.59 -23.71
C GLU A 24 7.26 6.44 -23.61
N CYS A 25 6.88 5.27 -23.09
CA CYS A 25 7.75 4.11 -23.03
C CYS A 25 7.60 3.14 -24.22
N GLN A 26 6.74 3.46 -25.21
CA GLN A 26 6.44 2.65 -26.41
C GLN A 26 5.83 1.27 -26.11
N GLN A 27 5.20 1.10 -24.95
CA GLN A 27 4.61 -0.18 -24.55
C GLN A 27 3.47 -0.64 -25.48
N PRO A 28 2.54 0.22 -25.95
CA PRO A 28 1.45 -0.21 -26.82
C PRO A 28 1.97 -0.81 -28.14
N GLU A 29 2.97 -0.18 -28.74
CA GLU A 29 3.63 -0.65 -29.97
C GLU A 29 4.35 -1.98 -29.74
N PHE A 30 5.01 -2.13 -28.59
CA PHE A 30 5.69 -3.35 -28.20
C PHE A 30 4.74 -4.53 -28.06
N ILE A 31 3.65 -4.36 -27.30
CA ILE A 31 2.64 -5.41 -27.14
C ILE A 31 1.98 -5.73 -28.47
N LYS A 32 1.66 -4.71 -29.27
CA LYS A 32 1.03 -4.92 -30.59
C LYS A 32 1.91 -5.80 -31.49
N LYS A 33 3.21 -5.52 -31.53
CA LYS A 33 4.20 -6.21 -32.37
C LYS A 33 4.58 -7.60 -31.85
N TYR A 34 4.85 -7.72 -30.55
CA TYR A 34 5.47 -8.93 -29.99
C TYR A 34 4.52 -9.80 -29.15
N LYS A 35 3.31 -9.32 -28.86
CA LYS A 35 2.32 -10.02 -28.00
C LYS A 35 2.88 -10.33 -26.60
N ALA A 36 3.82 -9.52 -26.13
CA ALA A 36 4.54 -9.67 -24.89
C ALA A 36 4.09 -8.61 -23.88
N ASP A 37 3.10 -8.96 -23.08
CA ASP A 37 2.38 -8.11 -22.13
C ASP A 37 2.79 -8.34 -20.66
N GLY A 38 3.91 -9.01 -20.43
CA GLY A 38 4.39 -9.40 -19.10
C GLY A 38 4.04 -10.82 -18.67
N ARG A 39 3.34 -11.60 -19.52
CA ARG A 39 3.02 -13.01 -19.21
C ARG A 39 4.24 -13.83 -18.82
N GLY A 40 4.08 -14.67 -17.81
CA GLY A 40 5.15 -15.53 -17.31
C GLY A 40 6.24 -14.80 -16.53
N THR A 41 5.99 -13.55 -16.10
CA THR A 41 6.87 -12.80 -15.20
C THR A 41 6.20 -12.51 -13.87
N ILE A 42 7.01 -12.37 -12.82
CA ILE A 42 6.59 -12.03 -11.46
C ILE A 42 7.25 -10.72 -11.02
N ILE A 43 6.43 -9.74 -10.64
CA ILE A 43 6.87 -8.44 -10.10
C ILE A 43 6.63 -8.41 -8.58
N ALA A 44 7.69 -8.23 -7.80
CA ALA A 44 7.57 -7.91 -6.39
C ALA A 44 7.38 -6.40 -6.20
N ILE A 45 6.31 -6.01 -5.50
CA ILE A 45 6.00 -4.62 -5.14
C ILE A 45 6.37 -4.41 -3.67
N LEU A 46 7.51 -3.78 -3.43
CA LEU A 46 7.99 -3.39 -2.10
C LEU A 46 7.47 -1.99 -1.78
N ASP A 47 6.40 -1.92 -1.00
CA ASP A 47 5.68 -0.66 -0.73
C ASP A 47 4.86 -0.74 0.58
N THR A 48 3.83 0.10 0.72
CA THR A 48 2.82 0.15 1.80
C THR A 48 1.75 -0.96 1.71
N GLY A 49 1.95 -1.98 0.87
CA GLY A 49 1.00 -3.08 0.67
C GLY A 49 -0.05 -2.82 -0.40
N VAL A 50 -0.67 -3.90 -0.87
CA VAL A 50 -1.69 -3.90 -1.95
C VAL A 50 -3.04 -4.37 -1.40
N ASP A 51 -4.11 -3.67 -1.75
CA ASP A 51 -5.50 -4.05 -1.41
C ASP A 51 -5.97 -5.19 -2.34
N PRO A 52 -6.23 -6.41 -1.82
CA PRO A 52 -6.69 -7.54 -2.64
C PRO A 52 -8.09 -7.34 -3.23
N SER A 53 -8.86 -6.34 -2.79
CA SER A 53 -10.23 -6.12 -3.26
C SER A 53 -10.32 -5.33 -4.58
N LEU A 54 -9.17 -4.90 -5.12
CA LEU A 54 -9.09 -4.16 -6.38
C LEU A 54 -9.29 -5.12 -7.55
N LYS A 55 -10.36 -4.88 -8.32
CA LYS A 55 -10.77 -5.78 -9.41
C LYS A 55 -9.72 -5.88 -10.52
N SER A 56 -9.02 -4.78 -10.80
CA SER A 56 -7.96 -4.75 -11.81
C SER A 56 -6.73 -5.59 -11.42
N LEU A 57 -6.64 -6.00 -10.15
CA LEU A 57 -5.58 -6.83 -9.61
C LEU A 57 -6.04 -8.24 -9.26
N ASN A 58 -7.17 -8.70 -9.80
CA ASN A 58 -7.65 -10.08 -9.60
C ASN A 58 -6.99 -11.07 -10.56
N GLU A 59 -6.98 -10.74 -11.86
CA GLU A 59 -6.57 -11.66 -12.93
C GLU A 59 -5.57 -10.98 -13.89
N THR A 60 -4.75 -11.79 -14.55
CA THR A 60 -3.89 -11.36 -15.66
C THR A 60 -4.65 -11.38 -16.98
N SER A 61 -4.06 -10.78 -18.02
CA SER A 61 -4.58 -10.84 -19.40
C SER A 61 -4.72 -12.26 -19.98
N VAL A 62 -4.16 -13.27 -19.31
CA VAL A 62 -4.24 -14.69 -19.68
C VAL A 62 -5.09 -15.51 -18.70
N GLY A 63 -5.84 -14.86 -17.81
CA GLY A 63 -6.77 -15.51 -16.87
C GLY A 63 -6.11 -16.17 -15.66
N HIS A 64 -4.82 -15.90 -15.40
CA HIS A 64 -4.16 -16.37 -14.19
C HIS A 64 -4.43 -15.43 -13.03
N ARG A 65 -4.37 -15.94 -11.80
CA ARG A 65 -4.39 -15.10 -10.59
C ARG A 65 -3.28 -14.05 -10.63
N LYS A 66 -3.63 -12.78 -10.47
CA LYS A 66 -2.70 -11.65 -10.54
C LYS A 66 -1.85 -11.52 -9.28
N ILE A 67 -2.45 -11.40 -8.10
CA ILE A 67 -1.71 -11.28 -6.83
C ILE A 67 -1.40 -12.69 -6.31
N LEU A 68 -0.16 -13.14 -6.41
CA LEU A 68 0.28 -14.44 -5.90
C LEU A 68 0.34 -14.50 -4.37
N ASP A 69 0.76 -13.40 -3.75
CA ASP A 69 0.93 -13.34 -2.30
C ASP A 69 0.81 -11.90 -1.75
N LEU A 70 0.43 -11.78 -0.49
CA LEU A 70 0.35 -10.52 0.27
C LEU A 70 1.06 -10.74 1.60
N ILE A 71 2.15 -10.00 1.83
CA ILE A 71 3.04 -10.27 2.96
C ILE A 71 3.29 -8.97 3.73
N ASP A 72 3.06 -9.01 5.04
CA ASP A 72 3.52 -7.96 5.93
C ASP A 72 4.96 -8.25 6.34
N CYS A 73 5.92 -7.58 5.68
CA CYS A 73 7.32 -7.73 6.01
C CYS A 73 7.72 -6.94 7.27
N SER A 74 6.94 -5.95 7.68
CA SER A 74 7.20 -5.12 8.88
C SER A 74 6.96 -5.84 10.20
N GLY A 75 6.08 -6.84 10.19
CA GLY A 75 5.62 -7.55 11.38
C GLY A 75 4.67 -6.72 12.25
N ALA A 76 4.14 -5.60 11.74
CA ALA A 76 3.13 -4.80 12.44
C ALA A 76 1.80 -5.56 12.59
N GLY A 77 1.49 -6.46 11.65
CA GLY A 77 0.33 -7.33 11.62
C GLY A 77 0.47 -8.64 12.39
N ASP A 78 1.61 -8.86 13.04
CA ASP A 78 1.89 -10.10 13.77
C ASP A 78 1.01 -10.26 15.00
N VAL A 79 0.56 -11.48 15.20
CA VAL A 79 -0.18 -11.93 16.37
C VAL A 79 0.46 -13.22 16.88
N ASP A 80 0.98 -13.15 18.11
CA ASP A 80 1.39 -14.33 18.85
C ASP A 80 0.15 -15.19 19.14
N THR A 81 0.14 -16.39 18.57
CA THR A 81 -0.93 -17.38 18.67
C THR A 81 -0.41 -18.68 19.30
N SER A 82 0.75 -18.63 19.97
CA SER A 82 1.37 -19.76 20.66
C SER A 82 0.55 -20.31 21.82
N THR A 83 -0.40 -19.53 22.34
CA THR A 83 -1.33 -20.00 23.37
C THR A 83 -2.36 -20.95 22.75
N VAL A 84 -2.36 -22.21 23.19
CA VAL A 84 -3.29 -23.23 22.68
C VAL A 84 -4.32 -23.58 23.74
N LYS A 85 -5.60 -23.57 23.37
CA LYS A 85 -6.72 -24.04 24.20
C LYS A 85 -7.55 -25.09 23.46
N LYS A 86 -8.34 -25.86 24.21
CA LYS A 86 -9.33 -26.80 23.68
C LYS A 86 -10.73 -26.20 23.84
N ALA A 87 -11.60 -26.42 22.86
CA ALA A 87 -13.00 -26.01 22.97
C ALA A 87 -13.75 -26.91 23.96
N SER A 88 -14.75 -26.34 24.64
CA SER A 88 -15.70 -27.07 25.49
C SER A 88 -16.58 -28.01 24.68
N GLN A 89 -17.35 -28.87 25.37
CA GLN A 89 -18.36 -29.72 24.72
C GLN A 89 -19.44 -28.92 23.99
N GLU A 90 -19.70 -27.68 24.42
CA GLU A 90 -20.64 -26.74 23.80
C GLU A 90 -20.02 -25.91 22.67
N ARG A 91 -18.80 -26.26 22.21
CA ARG A 91 -18.03 -25.54 21.17
C ARG A 91 -17.71 -24.09 21.55
N GLU A 92 -17.43 -23.85 22.83
CA GLU A 92 -17.04 -22.53 23.34
C GLU A 92 -15.58 -22.50 23.79
N LEU A 93 -14.95 -21.34 23.66
CA LEU A 93 -13.57 -21.10 24.05
C LEU A 93 -13.41 -19.72 24.67
N ILE A 94 -12.74 -19.61 25.81
CA ILE A 94 -12.42 -18.29 26.39
C ILE A 94 -11.21 -17.71 25.66
N GLY A 95 -11.41 -16.60 24.95
CA GLY A 95 -10.36 -15.82 24.29
C GLY A 95 -9.39 -15.19 25.29
N LEU A 96 -8.34 -14.57 24.78
CA LEU A 96 -7.35 -13.87 25.61
C LEU A 96 -7.88 -12.51 26.10
N THR A 97 -8.88 -11.94 25.43
CA THR A 97 -9.61 -10.77 25.95
C THR A 97 -10.57 -11.11 27.11
N GLY A 98 -10.74 -12.39 27.45
CA GLY A 98 -11.72 -12.87 28.41
C GLY A 98 -13.12 -13.11 27.83
N ARG A 99 -13.37 -12.76 26.56
CA ARG A 99 -14.65 -13.04 25.87
C ARG A 99 -14.82 -14.53 25.62
N THR A 100 -16.07 -15.00 25.68
CA THR A 100 -16.43 -16.36 25.26
C THR A 100 -16.65 -16.39 23.75
N LEU A 101 -15.80 -17.11 23.03
CA LEU A 101 -15.81 -17.30 21.60
C LEU A 101 -16.65 -18.54 21.26
N LYS A 102 -17.72 -18.37 20.48
CA LYS A 102 -18.60 -19.46 20.04
C LYS A 102 -18.16 -19.99 18.69
N ILE A 103 -17.63 -21.21 18.64
CA ILE A 103 -17.05 -21.80 17.43
C ILE A 103 -18.18 -22.33 16.53
N PRO A 104 -18.29 -21.86 15.27
CA PRO A 104 -19.32 -22.31 14.34
C PRO A 104 -19.27 -23.83 14.11
N GLU A 105 -20.43 -24.47 13.98
CA GLU A 105 -20.54 -25.93 13.78
C GLU A 105 -19.77 -26.43 12.55
N GLY A 106 -19.75 -25.65 11.47
CA GLY A 106 -19.08 -25.99 10.22
C GLY A 106 -17.55 -25.89 10.24
N TRP A 107 -16.94 -25.37 11.31
CA TRP A 107 -15.48 -25.34 11.43
C TRP A 107 -14.97 -26.70 11.90
N GLN A 108 -14.20 -27.35 11.04
CA GLN A 108 -13.55 -28.63 11.33
C GLN A 108 -12.22 -28.37 12.02
N ASN A 109 -11.91 -29.17 13.04
CA ASN A 109 -10.62 -29.18 13.72
C ASN A 109 -10.41 -30.57 14.36
N PRO A 110 -9.80 -31.53 13.66
CA PRO A 110 -9.63 -32.90 14.14
C PRO A 110 -8.87 -33.00 15.47
N THR A 111 -7.97 -32.05 15.73
CA THR A 111 -7.12 -32.05 16.93
C THR A 111 -7.78 -31.42 18.15
N ASN A 112 -8.86 -30.66 17.94
CA ASN A 112 -9.46 -29.74 18.92
C ASN A 112 -8.43 -28.80 19.59
N LYS A 113 -7.31 -28.48 18.91
CA LYS A 113 -6.34 -27.49 19.37
C LYS A 113 -6.62 -26.16 18.66
N TRP A 114 -6.90 -25.13 19.45
CA TRP A 114 -7.19 -23.79 18.97
C TRP A 114 -6.11 -22.84 19.47
N HIS A 115 -5.36 -22.29 18.54
CA HIS A 115 -4.33 -21.30 18.78
C HIS A 115 -5.00 -19.93 18.92
N ILE A 116 -4.70 -19.19 19.97
CA ILE A 116 -5.36 -17.93 20.28
C ILE A 116 -4.37 -16.79 20.49
N GLY A 117 -4.74 -15.62 20.01
CA GLY A 117 -3.98 -14.38 20.13
C GLY A 117 -4.92 -13.18 20.23
N ILE A 118 -4.36 -11.97 20.37
CA ILE A 118 -5.11 -10.71 20.36
C ILE A 118 -4.49 -9.71 19.41
N LYS A 119 -5.32 -8.88 18.79
CA LYS A 119 -4.84 -7.76 17.98
C LYS A 119 -5.67 -6.50 18.22
N PRO A 120 -5.07 -5.39 18.69
CA PRO A 120 -5.70 -4.07 18.64
C PRO A 120 -5.90 -3.65 17.19
N ILE A 121 -7.15 -3.40 16.79
CA ILE A 121 -7.48 -3.21 15.36
C ILE A 121 -6.92 -1.89 14.82
N TYR A 122 -6.88 -0.83 15.62
CA TYR A 122 -6.32 0.46 15.18
C TYR A 122 -4.81 0.42 14.91
N GLU A 123 -4.08 -0.62 15.33
CA GLU A 123 -2.68 -0.82 14.92
C GLU A 123 -2.55 -1.31 13.48
N LEU A 124 -3.57 -1.97 12.95
CA LEU A 124 -3.60 -2.43 11.57
C LEU A 124 -3.95 -1.30 10.60
N TYR A 125 -4.62 -0.24 11.08
CA TYR A 125 -5.10 0.83 10.23
C TYR A 125 -4.00 1.84 9.88
N PRO A 126 -3.88 2.23 8.60
CA PRO A 126 -3.09 3.39 8.23
C PRO A 126 -3.61 4.65 8.93
N LYS A 127 -2.72 5.62 9.18
CA LYS A 127 -3.02 6.86 9.90
C LYS A 127 -4.25 7.59 9.36
N SER A 128 -4.39 7.65 8.04
CA SER A 128 -5.52 8.30 7.35
C SER A 128 -6.85 7.60 7.66
N LEU A 129 -6.89 6.27 7.54
CA LEU A 129 -8.08 5.48 7.85
C LEU A 129 -8.42 5.56 9.35
N ARG A 130 -7.42 5.40 10.22
CA ARG A 130 -7.59 5.48 11.67
C ARG A 130 -8.21 6.82 12.09
N LYS A 131 -7.78 7.93 11.47
CA LYS A 131 -8.39 9.24 11.70
C LYS A 131 -9.87 9.25 11.28
N ILE A 132 -10.19 8.77 10.08
CA ILE A 132 -11.57 8.71 9.57
C ILE A 132 -12.47 7.90 10.51
N VAL A 133 -12.03 6.70 10.89
CA VAL A 133 -12.81 5.80 11.77
C VAL A 133 -13.03 6.42 13.15
N LYS A 134 -12.00 7.04 13.75
CA LYS A 134 -12.13 7.73 15.04
C LYS A 134 -13.09 8.92 14.96
N ASP A 135 -12.95 9.77 13.94
CA ASP A 135 -13.80 10.94 13.75
C ASP A 135 -15.27 10.54 13.53
N GLU A 136 -15.52 9.49 12.73
CA GLU A 136 -16.87 8.95 12.51
C GLU A 136 -17.47 8.36 13.80
N TRP A 137 -16.69 7.57 14.54
CA TRP A 137 -17.14 6.97 15.80
C TRP A 137 -17.50 8.03 16.83
N GLN A 138 -16.64 9.05 16.98
CA GLN A 138 -16.84 10.15 17.91
C GLN A 138 -18.14 10.90 17.60
N LYS A 139 -18.35 11.28 16.33
CA LYS A 139 -19.56 12.01 15.90
C LYS A 139 -20.84 11.20 16.07
N LEU A 140 -20.84 9.93 15.66
CA LEU A 140 -22.04 9.11 15.59
C LEU A 140 -22.46 8.51 16.94
N THR A 141 -21.48 8.22 17.80
CA THR A 141 -21.71 7.41 19.01
C THR A 141 -21.44 8.17 20.29
N TRP A 142 -20.41 9.01 20.31
CA TRP A 142 -19.95 9.67 21.54
C TRP A 142 -20.56 11.06 21.72
N ASP A 143 -20.41 11.95 20.74
CA ASP A 143 -20.68 13.38 20.91
C ASP A 143 -22.12 13.68 21.33
N SER A 144 -23.11 13.02 20.72
CA SER A 144 -24.53 13.26 21.02
C SER A 144 -24.87 12.91 22.47
N ALA A 145 -24.53 11.69 22.92
CA ALA A 145 -24.78 11.23 24.27
C ALA A 145 -23.92 11.97 25.31
N HIS A 146 -22.67 12.26 24.96
CA HIS A 146 -21.72 12.90 25.85
C HIS A 146 -22.07 14.38 26.11
N GLN A 147 -22.45 15.13 25.07
CA GLN A 147 -22.89 16.52 25.22
C GLN A 147 -24.20 16.61 26.01
N LEU A 148 -25.14 15.68 25.79
CA LEU A 148 -26.36 15.59 26.59
C LEU A 148 -26.05 15.34 28.07
N ALA A 149 -25.18 14.37 28.37
CA ALA A 149 -24.77 14.08 29.74
C ALA A 149 -24.09 15.27 30.44
N LYS A 150 -23.26 16.05 29.71
CA LYS A 150 -22.65 17.29 30.21
C LYS A 150 -23.70 18.36 30.51
N SER A 151 -24.65 18.56 29.58
CA SER A 151 -25.73 19.52 29.75
C SER A 151 -26.63 19.17 30.95
N ASP A 152 -26.97 17.88 31.11
CA ASP A 152 -27.75 17.39 32.25
C ASP A 152 -27.03 17.55 33.57
N ALA A 153 -25.73 17.24 33.64
CA ALA A 153 -24.92 17.44 34.84
C ALA A 153 -24.84 18.91 35.25
N LEU A 154 -24.64 19.82 34.27
CA LEU A 154 -24.63 21.26 34.50
C LEU A 154 -25.99 21.76 34.99
N ARG A 155 -27.09 21.31 34.38
CA ARG A 155 -28.45 21.68 34.77
C ARG A 155 -28.77 21.23 36.20
N LEU A 156 -28.38 20.01 36.58
CA LEU A 156 -28.58 19.50 37.94
C LEU A 156 -27.79 20.31 38.97
N LEU A 157 -26.54 20.67 38.65
CA LEU A 157 -25.71 21.52 39.50
C LEU A 157 -26.34 22.90 39.70
N GLN A 158 -26.76 23.56 38.62
CA GLN A 158 -27.42 24.87 38.68
C GLN A 158 -28.71 24.83 39.49
N LYS A 159 -29.56 23.81 39.24
CA LYS A 159 -30.82 23.63 39.98
C LYS A 159 -30.59 23.42 41.48
N HIS A 160 -29.54 22.69 41.85
CA HIS A 160 -29.15 22.51 43.26
C HIS A 160 -28.75 23.86 43.87
N GLU A 161 -27.86 24.60 43.20
CA GLU A 161 -27.39 25.91 43.66
C GLU A 161 -28.53 26.93 43.82
N GLU A 162 -29.51 26.93 42.89
CA GLU A 162 -30.72 27.74 42.96
C GLU A 162 -31.62 27.34 44.15
N SER A 163 -31.82 26.04 44.39
CA SER A 163 -32.68 25.55 45.48
C SER A 163 -32.12 25.84 46.87
N VAL A 164 -30.79 25.87 46.99
CA VAL A 164 -30.07 26.06 48.25
C VAL A 164 -29.77 27.55 48.50
N GLY A 165 -29.88 28.42 47.49
CA GLY A 165 -29.61 29.86 47.63
C GLY A 165 -28.12 30.21 47.63
N GLY A 166 -27.28 29.38 47.00
CA GLY A 166 -25.84 29.60 46.81
C GLY A 166 -24.94 29.13 47.96
N PHE A 167 -25.29 29.40 49.22
CA PHE A 167 -24.53 28.96 50.40
C PHE A 167 -25.43 28.30 51.45
N SER A 168 -25.13 27.07 51.82
CA SER A 168 -25.76 26.33 52.92
C SER A 168 -24.70 25.80 53.86
N ASP A 169 -25.00 25.81 55.16
CA ASP A 169 -24.17 25.22 56.21
C ASP A 169 -24.51 23.75 56.48
N ASP A 170 -25.55 23.21 55.83
CA ASP A 170 -25.87 21.79 55.90
C ASP A 170 -24.78 20.98 55.15
N VAL A 171 -24.21 20.00 55.86
CA VAL A 171 -23.20 19.08 55.33
C VAL A 171 -23.75 18.31 54.14
N LYS A 172 -25.04 17.97 54.15
CA LYS A 172 -25.68 17.22 53.07
C LYS A 172 -25.68 18.02 51.76
N ASP A 173 -26.06 19.30 51.82
CA ASP A 173 -26.10 20.18 50.65
C ASP A 173 -24.71 20.41 50.05
N LYS A 174 -23.68 20.48 50.90
CA LYS A 174 -22.27 20.58 50.48
C LYS A 174 -21.81 19.33 49.73
N HIS A 175 -22.07 18.15 50.28
CA HIS A 175 -21.70 16.88 49.63
C HIS A 175 -22.43 16.68 48.30
N GLU A 176 -23.71 17.04 48.22
CA GLU A 176 -24.49 16.93 46.98
C GLU A 176 -23.94 17.87 45.90
N ARG A 177 -23.60 19.11 46.26
CA ARG A 177 -22.96 20.07 45.34
C ARG A 177 -21.60 19.57 44.86
N GLU A 178 -20.74 19.11 45.78
CA GLU A 178 -19.41 18.59 45.45
C GLU A 178 -19.49 17.36 44.52
N ASN A 179 -20.45 16.46 44.76
CA ASN A 179 -20.67 15.31 43.90
C ASN A 179 -21.11 15.72 42.48
N LEU A 180 -22.04 16.68 42.36
CA LEU A 180 -22.48 17.21 41.05
C LEU A 180 -21.36 17.94 40.32
N ALA A 181 -20.58 18.77 41.03
CA ALA A 181 -19.41 19.45 40.47
C ALA A 181 -18.34 18.45 40.01
N SER A 182 -18.05 17.44 40.83
CA SER A 182 -17.10 16.36 40.50
C SER A 182 -17.58 15.56 39.29
N LYS A 183 -18.88 15.29 39.17
CA LYS A 183 -19.47 14.63 37.99
C LYS A 183 -19.29 15.47 36.73
N LEU A 184 -19.50 16.78 36.79
CA LEU A 184 -19.30 17.67 35.65
C LEU A 184 -17.83 17.75 35.25
N GLU A 185 -16.92 17.91 36.21
CA GLU A 185 -15.47 17.92 35.96
C GLU A 185 -14.98 16.59 35.39
N PHE A 186 -15.46 15.46 35.91
CA PHE A 186 -15.20 14.14 35.34
C PHE A 186 -15.65 14.07 33.87
N LEU A 187 -16.87 14.50 33.54
CA LEU A 187 -17.37 14.50 32.17
C LEU A 187 -16.54 15.39 31.25
N LYS A 188 -16.14 16.59 31.69
CA LYS A 188 -15.22 17.45 30.93
C LYS A 188 -13.85 16.79 30.72
N SER A 189 -13.36 16.05 31.71
CA SER A 189 -12.07 15.34 31.59
C SER A 189 -12.11 14.25 30.52
N MET A 190 -13.28 13.65 30.28
CA MET A 190 -13.47 12.60 29.27
C MET A 190 -13.38 13.13 27.84
N ASP A 191 -13.51 14.44 27.59
CA ASP A 191 -13.27 15.04 26.26
C ASP A 191 -11.81 14.84 25.79
N LYS A 192 -10.88 14.58 26.73
CA LYS A 192 -9.46 14.34 26.44
C LYS A 192 -9.10 12.87 26.35
N LEU A 193 -10.05 11.95 26.57
CA LEU A 193 -9.77 10.52 26.55
C LEU A 193 -9.49 10.06 25.12
N GLU A 194 -8.33 9.44 24.92
CA GLU A 194 -7.95 8.90 23.62
C GLU A 194 -8.60 7.52 23.40
N ASP A 195 -9.40 7.38 22.35
CA ASP A 195 -9.90 6.07 21.91
C ASP A 195 -8.77 5.23 21.30
N LYS A 196 -8.45 4.11 21.96
CA LYS A 196 -7.47 3.10 21.50
C LYS A 196 -8.07 2.05 20.57
N GLY A 197 -9.38 2.09 20.36
CA GLY A 197 -10.10 1.19 19.47
C GLY A 197 -10.34 -0.20 20.07
N PRO A 198 -11.06 -1.07 19.32
CA PRO A 198 -11.38 -2.41 19.78
C PRO A 198 -10.17 -3.34 19.68
N VAL A 199 -10.12 -4.32 20.59
CA VAL A 199 -9.18 -5.45 20.56
C VAL A 199 -9.93 -6.69 20.09
N ALA A 200 -9.45 -7.34 19.03
CA ALA A 200 -9.99 -8.61 18.54
C ALA A 200 -9.26 -9.80 19.17
N ASP A 201 -10.00 -10.88 19.44
CA ASP A 201 -9.38 -12.20 19.58
C ASP A 201 -9.12 -12.75 18.17
N CYS A 202 -7.95 -13.33 17.98
CA CYS A 202 -7.60 -14.07 16.78
C CYS A 202 -7.56 -15.55 17.13
N ILE A 203 -8.16 -16.38 16.29
CA ILE A 203 -8.19 -17.83 16.46
C ILE A 203 -7.61 -18.51 15.22
N VAL A 204 -6.69 -19.44 15.42
CA VAL A 204 -6.00 -20.19 14.38
C VAL A 204 -6.16 -21.68 14.65
N TRP A 205 -6.41 -22.47 13.60
CA TRP A 205 -6.55 -23.91 13.70
C TRP A 205 -6.22 -24.58 12.37
N ASN A 206 -5.98 -25.89 12.42
CA ASN A 206 -5.86 -26.70 11.22
C ASN A 206 -7.15 -27.51 11.04
N ASN A 207 -7.77 -27.42 9.87
CA ASN A 207 -9.04 -28.09 9.60
C ASN A 207 -8.89 -29.57 9.21
N GLY A 208 -7.66 -30.08 9.14
CA GLY A 208 -7.30 -31.41 8.65
C GLY A 208 -6.54 -31.36 7.31
N GLU A 209 -6.69 -30.26 6.56
CA GLU A 209 -6.05 -30.07 5.24
C GLU A 209 -5.17 -28.82 5.23
N ILE A 210 -5.72 -27.68 5.66
CA ILE A 210 -5.06 -26.39 5.65
C ILE A 210 -5.20 -25.67 6.99
N TRP A 211 -4.25 -24.79 7.26
CA TRP A 211 -4.35 -23.83 8.36
C TRP A 211 -5.37 -22.74 8.02
N GLN A 212 -6.17 -22.38 9.01
CA GLN A 212 -7.18 -21.32 8.93
C GLN A 212 -7.05 -20.39 10.12
N ALA A 213 -7.41 -19.13 9.90
CA ALA A 213 -7.47 -18.09 10.91
C ALA A 213 -8.80 -17.36 10.84
N CYS A 214 -9.27 -16.85 11.98
CA CYS A 214 -10.40 -15.93 12.04
C CYS A 214 -10.08 -14.83 13.06
N ILE A 215 -10.34 -13.59 12.66
CA ILE A 215 -10.32 -12.44 13.56
C ILE A 215 -11.75 -12.22 14.05
N ASP A 216 -11.98 -12.07 15.36
CA ASP A 216 -13.29 -11.72 15.92
C ASP A 216 -13.63 -10.24 15.63
N THR A 217 -14.04 -9.96 14.39
CA THR A 217 -14.51 -8.63 13.96
C THR A 217 -15.86 -8.25 14.57
N SER A 218 -16.55 -9.17 15.24
CA SER A 218 -17.75 -8.85 16.03
C SER A 218 -17.42 -8.17 17.35
N PHE A 219 -16.18 -8.33 17.83
CA PHE A 219 -15.68 -7.93 19.14
C PHE A 219 -16.52 -8.42 20.33
N ARG A 220 -17.35 -9.44 20.12
CA ARG A 220 -18.33 -9.98 21.07
C ARG A 220 -18.29 -11.52 21.13
N GLY A 221 -17.27 -12.15 20.54
CA GLY A 221 -17.13 -13.61 20.49
C GLY A 221 -18.09 -14.33 19.55
N ARG A 222 -18.75 -13.60 18.63
CA ARG A 222 -19.71 -14.15 17.67
C ARG A 222 -19.01 -14.56 16.38
N LEU A 223 -18.16 -15.59 16.45
CA LEU A 223 -17.32 -16.03 15.33
C LEU A 223 -18.14 -16.47 14.09
N LYS A 224 -19.40 -16.86 14.24
CA LYS A 224 -20.32 -17.14 13.12
C LYS A 224 -20.51 -15.95 12.16
N LEU A 225 -20.35 -14.72 12.65
CA LEU A 225 -20.44 -13.50 11.84
C LEU A 225 -19.10 -13.13 11.18
N CYS A 226 -18.02 -13.77 11.60
CA CYS A 226 -16.67 -13.49 11.14
C CYS A 226 -16.27 -14.45 10.00
N LYS A 227 -15.20 -14.12 9.28
CA LYS A 227 -14.71 -14.92 8.15
C LYS A 227 -13.51 -15.76 8.56
N ALA A 228 -13.59 -17.06 8.32
CA ALA A 228 -12.45 -17.96 8.36
C ALA A 228 -11.66 -17.81 7.05
N LEU A 229 -10.38 -17.47 7.16
CA LEU A 229 -9.48 -17.31 6.04
C LEU A 229 -8.40 -18.38 6.10
N GLY A 230 -8.08 -18.99 4.97
CA GLY A 230 -6.84 -19.76 4.86
C GLY A 230 -5.68 -18.82 4.52
N ASP A 231 -4.48 -19.38 4.54
CA ASP A 231 -3.29 -18.65 4.08
C ASP A 231 -3.51 -18.12 2.64
N PHE A 232 -3.26 -16.82 2.45
CA PHE A 232 -3.56 -16.12 1.21
C PHE A 232 -2.81 -16.70 0.01
N ARG A 233 -1.59 -17.21 0.21
CA ARG A 233 -0.79 -17.80 -0.88
C ARG A 233 -1.54 -18.95 -1.56
N TYR A 234 -2.22 -19.79 -0.78
CA TYR A 234 -2.90 -20.99 -1.30
C TYR A 234 -4.37 -20.75 -1.61
N THR A 235 -5.05 -19.91 -0.83
CA THR A 235 -6.50 -19.75 -0.92
C THR A 235 -6.94 -18.50 -1.68
N SER A 236 -6.11 -17.46 -1.70
CA SER A 236 -6.47 -16.11 -2.18
C SER A 236 -7.59 -15.46 -1.35
N ASN A 237 -7.91 -15.99 -0.17
CA ASN A 237 -9.00 -15.50 0.65
C ASN A 237 -8.60 -14.21 1.38
N TYR A 238 -9.47 -13.21 1.30
CA TYR A 238 -9.38 -11.98 2.08
C TYR A 238 -10.76 -11.65 2.68
N ALA A 239 -10.79 -10.78 3.68
CA ALA A 239 -12.02 -10.26 4.27
C ALA A 239 -11.89 -8.77 4.59
N LYS A 240 -13.00 -8.13 4.95
CA LYS A 240 -13.00 -6.76 5.47
C LYS A 240 -13.04 -6.78 7.00
N ILE A 241 -12.42 -5.79 7.63
CA ILE A 241 -12.58 -5.58 9.08
C ILE A 241 -14.02 -5.17 9.39
N SER A 242 -14.57 -4.20 8.66
CA SER A 242 -16.00 -3.89 8.66
C SER A 242 -16.46 -3.29 7.32
N ASP A 243 -17.76 -3.35 7.05
CA ASP A 243 -18.33 -2.66 5.89
C ASP A 243 -18.24 -1.13 6.02
N ARG A 244 -18.05 -0.62 7.25
CA ARG A 244 -17.84 0.81 7.47
C ARG A 244 -16.44 1.20 7.07
N ASP A 245 -15.39 0.52 7.53
CA ASP A 245 -14.01 0.92 7.21
C ASP A 245 -13.59 0.57 5.78
N GLU A 246 -14.22 -0.42 5.12
CA GLU A 246 -13.82 -0.93 3.80
C GLU A 246 -12.33 -1.40 3.75
N ALA A 247 -11.77 -1.77 4.91
CA ALA A 247 -10.38 -2.16 5.06
C ALA A 247 -10.23 -3.67 4.87
N SER A 248 -9.74 -4.06 3.69
CA SER A 248 -9.49 -5.45 3.34
C SER A 248 -8.18 -5.95 3.96
N TYR A 249 -8.22 -7.15 4.52
CA TYR A 249 -7.05 -7.84 5.05
C TYR A 249 -6.99 -9.28 4.55
N SER A 250 -5.79 -9.83 4.52
CA SER A 250 -5.49 -11.23 4.29
C SER A 250 -4.68 -11.79 5.45
N VAL A 251 -4.42 -13.10 5.44
CA VAL A 251 -3.66 -13.75 6.51
C VAL A 251 -2.60 -14.70 5.96
N ARG A 252 -1.52 -14.84 6.72
CA ARG A 252 -0.52 -15.89 6.60
C ARG A 252 -0.36 -16.57 7.95
N ILE A 253 -0.18 -17.89 7.93
CA ILE A 253 -0.09 -18.69 9.16
C ILE A 253 1.25 -19.41 9.17
N GLU A 254 2.08 -19.10 10.16
CA GLU A 254 3.44 -19.61 10.28
C GLU A 254 3.65 -20.41 11.56
N ASN A 255 4.81 -21.07 11.65
CA ASN A 255 5.27 -21.78 12.84
C ASN A 255 4.25 -22.76 13.41
N ALA A 256 3.60 -23.53 12.52
CA ALA A 256 2.54 -24.49 12.87
C ALA A 256 1.41 -23.86 13.71
N GLY A 257 0.96 -22.67 13.30
CA GLY A 257 -0.16 -21.97 13.93
C GLY A 257 0.21 -21.08 15.11
N ASN A 258 1.50 -20.96 15.45
CA ASN A 258 1.95 -20.14 16.58
C ASN A 258 2.16 -18.66 16.23
N ARG A 259 2.21 -18.32 14.94
CA ARG A 259 2.26 -16.93 14.47
C ARG A 259 1.21 -16.74 13.38
N LEU A 260 0.31 -15.79 13.61
CA LEU A 260 -0.63 -15.30 12.62
C LEU A 260 -0.11 -13.94 12.14
N GLU A 261 0.05 -13.79 10.84
CA GLU A 261 0.35 -12.51 10.22
C GLU A 261 -0.91 -11.98 9.52
N ILE A 262 -1.36 -10.80 9.92
CA ILE A 262 -2.50 -10.11 9.32
C ILE A 262 -1.97 -9.04 8.37
N CYS A 263 -2.16 -9.21 7.07
CA CYS A 263 -1.72 -8.26 6.07
C CYS A 263 -2.88 -7.34 5.66
N LEU A 264 -2.83 -6.09 6.13
CA LEU A 264 -3.70 -4.97 5.73
C LEU A 264 -2.78 -3.84 5.29
N ALA A 265 -2.99 -3.31 4.07
CA ALA A 265 -2.13 -2.27 3.51
C ALA A 265 -1.96 -1.08 4.47
N SER A 266 -0.71 -0.73 4.77
CA SER A 266 -0.30 0.41 5.61
C SER A 266 -0.42 1.76 4.88
N GLY A 267 -0.92 1.77 3.64
CA GLY A 267 -1.07 2.98 2.84
C GLY A 267 -1.72 2.73 1.48
N ALA A 268 -2.17 3.82 0.86
CA ALA A 268 -2.79 3.76 -0.47
C ALA A 268 -1.77 3.60 -1.62
N HIS A 269 -0.52 3.92 -1.33
CA HIS A 269 0.55 4.09 -2.31
C HIS A 269 0.90 2.76 -3.00
N GLY A 270 0.98 1.65 -2.26
CA GLY A 270 1.40 0.36 -2.82
C GLY A 270 0.40 -0.21 -3.81
N SER A 271 -0.89 0.00 -3.57
CA SER A 271 -1.94 -0.37 -4.52
C SER A 271 -1.88 0.46 -5.80
N HIS A 272 -1.62 1.77 -5.68
CA HIS A 272 -1.46 2.67 -6.82
C HIS A 272 -0.26 2.28 -7.68
N VAL A 273 0.89 2.00 -7.04
CA VAL A 273 2.12 1.49 -7.65
C VAL A 273 1.88 0.14 -8.36
N ALA A 274 1.23 -0.81 -7.71
CA ALA A 274 0.89 -2.11 -8.31
C ALA A 274 -0.02 -1.96 -9.53
N CYS A 275 -0.96 -1.03 -9.50
CA CYS A 275 -1.85 -0.77 -10.63
C CYS A 275 -1.09 -0.21 -11.83
N ILE A 276 -0.17 0.74 -11.62
CA ILE A 276 0.70 1.25 -12.70
C ILE A 276 1.51 0.11 -13.32
N ALA A 277 2.10 -0.75 -12.48
CA ALA A 277 2.95 -1.84 -12.96
C ALA A 277 2.15 -2.89 -13.76
N ALA A 278 1.01 -3.38 -13.24
CA ALA A 278 0.42 -4.63 -13.74
C ALA A 278 -1.11 -4.75 -13.67
N ALA A 279 -1.88 -3.67 -13.44
CA ALA A 279 -3.34 -3.74 -13.49
C ALA A 279 -3.83 -4.28 -14.84
N TYR A 280 -4.93 -5.04 -14.81
CA TYR A 280 -5.61 -5.53 -16.01
C TYR A 280 -7.11 -5.24 -15.92
N GLU A 281 -7.62 -4.53 -16.92
CA GLU A 281 -9.05 -4.28 -17.09
C GLU A 281 -9.48 -4.61 -18.53
N GLU A 282 -10.19 -5.73 -18.70
CA GLU A 282 -10.68 -6.17 -20.00
C GLU A 282 -11.68 -5.16 -20.62
N SER A 283 -12.63 -4.66 -19.81
CA SER A 283 -13.62 -3.69 -20.27
C SER A 283 -13.05 -2.31 -20.58
N ARG A 284 -11.87 -1.99 -20.03
CA ARG A 284 -11.21 -0.68 -20.15
C ARG A 284 -9.69 -0.87 -20.33
N PRO A 285 -9.22 -1.38 -21.48
CA PRO A 285 -7.79 -1.68 -21.67
C PRO A 285 -6.87 -0.46 -21.46
N ASN A 286 -7.39 0.74 -21.71
CA ASN A 286 -6.65 1.99 -21.50
C ASN A 286 -6.29 2.24 -20.03
N THR A 287 -7.05 1.72 -19.05
CA THR A 287 -6.75 1.84 -17.61
C THR A 287 -5.90 0.71 -17.06
N SER A 288 -5.52 -0.27 -17.89
CA SER A 288 -4.56 -1.31 -17.50
C SER A 288 -3.16 -0.71 -17.31
N GLY A 289 -2.39 -1.33 -16.42
CA GLY A 289 -0.98 -1.01 -16.18
C GLY A 289 -0.07 -1.42 -17.33
N LEU A 290 1.24 -1.29 -17.12
CA LEU A 290 2.24 -1.52 -18.15
C LEU A 290 2.39 -3.01 -18.52
N ALA A 291 2.23 -3.93 -17.56
CA ALA A 291 2.34 -5.38 -17.75
C ALA A 291 1.07 -6.14 -17.33
N PRO A 292 -0.04 -6.07 -18.10
CA PRO A 292 -1.29 -6.74 -17.75
C PRO A 292 -1.20 -8.27 -17.69
N GLY A 293 -0.17 -8.88 -18.29
CA GLY A 293 0.09 -10.32 -18.23
C GLY A 293 0.93 -10.76 -17.03
N ALA A 294 1.62 -9.84 -16.36
CA ALA A 294 2.50 -10.16 -15.22
C ALA A 294 1.70 -10.52 -13.97
N GLN A 295 2.26 -11.37 -13.13
CA GLN A 295 1.77 -11.64 -11.78
C GLN A 295 2.54 -10.76 -10.78
N ILE A 296 1.94 -10.48 -9.63
CA ILE A 296 2.54 -9.63 -8.60
C ILE A 296 2.57 -10.30 -7.24
N ILE A 297 3.55 -9.90 -6.43
CA ILE A 297 3.60 -10.20 -5.00
C ILE A 297 3.72 -8.89 -4.25
N SER A 298 2.85 -8.66 -3.27
CA SER A 298 2.94 -7.49 -2.41
C SER A 298 3.81 -7.78 -1.20
N MET A 299 4.87 -6.98 -1.06
CA MET A 299 5.74 -6.97 0.11
C MET A 299 5.51 -5.64 0.83
N MET A 300 4.68 -5.66 1.87
CA MET A 300 4.45 -4.48 2.69
C MET A 300 5.67 -4.25 3.59
N ILE A 301 6.49 -3.26 3.24
CA ILE A 301 7.67 -2.84 4.02
C ILE A 301 7.37 -1.66 4.93
N GLY A 302 6.29 -0.91 4.66
CA GLY A 302 5.86 0.22 5.49
C GLY A 302 5.19 -0.24 6.79
N ASP A 303 5.67 0.27 7.92
CA ASP A 303 5.25 -0.11 9.27
C ASP A 303 4.32 0.94 9.91
N ASN A 304 3.05 0.57 10.14
CA ASN A 304 2.04 1.46 10.74
C ASN A 304 2.41 1.97 12.14
N ARG A 305 3.33 1.31 12.86
CA ARG A 305 3.79 1.74 14.20
C ARG A 305 4.66 2.98 14.13
N ILE A 306 5.25 3.26 12.96
CA ILE A 306 6.13 4.41 12.69
C ILE A 306 5.65 5.19 11.46
N ASP A 307 4.33 5.42 11.38
CA ASP A 307 3.68 6.21 10.31
C ASP A 307 3.97 5.68 8.88
N SER A 308 4.01 4.35 8.74
CA SER A 308 4.19 3.63 7.47
C SER A 308 5.56 3.82 6.82
N MET A 309 6.56 4.28 7.57
CA MET A 309 7.96 4.26 7.14
C MET A 309 8.47 2.83 7.00
N GLU A 310 9.44 2.62 6.12
CA GLU A 310 10.12 1.36 5.96
C GLU A 310 11.11 1.09 7.10
N THR A 311 11.34 -0.18 7.39
CA THR A 311 12.38 -0.61 8.34
C THR A 311 13.40 -1.49 7.65
N GLY A 312 14.65 -1.42 8.09
CA GLY A 312 15.70 -2.31 7.57
C GLY A 312 15.33 -3.78 7.70
N THR A 313 14.69 -4.18 8.81
CA THR A 313 14.18 -5.55 9.01
C THR A 313 13.11 -5.93 7.99
N ALA A 314 12.19 -5.03 7.67
CA ALA A 314 11.16 -5.29 6.66
C ALA A 314 11.76 -5.44 5.26
N ILE A 315 12.72 -4.58 4.91
CA ILE A 315 13.41 -4.65 3.61
C ILE A 315 14.19 -5.97 3.52
N ILE A 316 15.02 -6.32 4.51
CA ILE A 316 15.78 -7.57 4.49
C ILE A 316 14.85 -8.79 4.38
N ARG A 317 13.73 -8.80 5.13
CA ARG A 317 12.73 -9.86 5.03
C ARG A 317 12.13 -9.94 3.63
N ALA A 318 11.74 -8.81 3.04
CA ALA A 318 11.21 -8.77 1.68
C ALA A 318 12.21 -9.28 0.64
N LEU A 319 13.49 -8.88 0.73
CA LEU A 319 14.55 -9.31 -0.19
C LEU A 319 14.81 -10.82 -0.10
N ASN A 320 14.81 -11.38 1.11
CA ASN A 320 14.95 -12.83 1.30
C ASN A 320 13.78 -13.60 0.69
N ILE A 321 12.54 -13.14 0.93
CA ILE A 321 11.35 -13.78 0.34
C ILE A 321 11.37 -13.66 -1.20
N CYS A 322 11.82 -12.52 -1.75
CA CYS A 322 11.97 -12.36 -3.20
C CYS A 322 12.96 -13.37 -3.80
N ALA A 323 14.09 -13.62 -3.11
CA ALA A 323 15.06 -14.63 -3.50
C ALA A 323 14.47 -16.05 -3.42
N ASP A 324 13.75 -16.37 -2.35
CA ASP A 324 13.14 -17.70 -2.15
C ASP A 324 12.04 -18.01 -3.18
N ILE A 325 11.27 -16.99 -3.58
CA ILE A 325 10.21 -17.14 -4.58
C ILE A 325 10.77 -17.13 -6.01
N GLY A 326 11.89 -16.45 -6.26
CA GLY A 326 12.47 -16.30 -7.60
C GLY A 326 11.68 -15.32 -8.46
N VAL A 327 11.51 -14.08 -7.99
CA VAL A 327 10.84 -13.02 -8.74
C VAL A 327 11.73 -12.48 -9.86
N ASP A 328 11.15 -11.99 -10.95
CA ASP A 328 11.91 -11.46 -12.11
C ASP A 328 12.27 -9.99 -11.94
N VAL A 329 11.34 -9.22 -11.39
CA VAL A 329 11.45 -7.76 -11.24
C VAL A 329 11.08 -7.37 -9.82
N VAL A 330 11.86 -6.50 -9.20
CA VAL A 330 11.49 -5.80 -7.97
C VAL A 330 11.22 -4.35 -8.32
N ASN A 331 10.08 -3.83 -7.87
CA ASN A 331 9.83 -2.40 -7.79
C ASN A 331 9.84 -1.96 -6.33
N MET A 332 10.74 -1.04 -5.98
CA MET A 332 10.78 -0.39 -4.67
C MET A 332 10.56 1.12 -4.84
N SER A 333 9.34 1.56 -4.54
CA SER A 333 8.96 2.98 -4.58
C SER A 333 9.07 3.62 -3.20
N PHE A 334 10.14 3.29 -2.47
CA PHE A 334 10.47 3.73 -1.13
C PHE A 334 11.96 4.05 -1.06
N GLY A 335 12.34 5.04 -0.27
CA GLY A 335 13.74 5.40 -0.09
C GLY A 335 13.94 6.68 0.69
N GLU A 336 15.16 6.82 1.20
CA GLU A 336 15.57 7.90 2.09
C GLU A 336 16.94 8.46 1.66
N GLY A 337 17.31 9.61 2.22
CA GLY A 337 18.67 10.13 2.08
C GLY A 337 19.69 9.18 2.71
N SER A 338 20.82 8.94 2.01
CA SER A 338 21.94 8.14 2.54
C SER A 338 23.19 9.00 2.73
N HIS A 339 23.93 8.73 3.79
CA HIS A 339 25.24 9.35 4.03
C HIS A 339 26.33 8.73 3.16
N PHE A 340 26.25 7.41 2.92
CA PHE A 340 27.25 6.66 2.19
C PHE A 340 26.57 5.92 1.03
N PRO A 341 26.94 6.22 -0.23
CA PRO A 341 26.48 5.43 -1.37
C PRO A 341 27.16 4.06 -1.39
N ALA A 342 26.53 3.10 -2.07
CA ALA A 342 27.06 1.77 -2.33
C ALA A 342 27.50 0.93 -1.11
N SER A 343 27.09 1.28 0.11
CA SER A 343 27.54 0.62 1.33
C SER A 343 26.40 0.37 2.31
N GLY A 344 26.51 -0.70 3.10
CA GLY A 344 25.57 -1.07 4.15
C GLY A 344 24.82 -2.36 3.87
N ARG A 345 24.31 -3.00 4.93
CA ARG A 345 23.74 -4.36 4.84
C ARG A 345 22.56 -4.47 3.88
N ILE A 346 21.68 -3.47 3.84
CA ILE A 346 20.55 -3.46 2.91
C ILE A 346 21.05 -3.42 1.46
N ILE A 347 22.09 -2.65 1.20
CA ILE A 347 22.69 -2.50 -0.14
C ILE A 347 23.34 -3.82 -0.59
N GLU A 348 24.08 -4.47 0.30
CA GLU A 348 24.66 -5.80 0.05
C GLU A 348 23.60 -6.84 -0.32
N GLU A 349 22.45 -6.81 0.36
CA GLU A 349 21.34 -7.74 0.12
C GLU A 349 20.58 -7.43 -1.18
N ILE A 350 20.43 -6.15 -1.54
CA ILE A 350 19.92 -5.76 -2.87
C ILE A 350 20.88 -6.25 -3.97
N GLN A 351 22.18 -6.04 -3.80
CA GLN A 351 23.20 -6.52 -4.72
C GLN A 351 23.22 -8.04 -4.83
N ARG A 352 23.01 -8.76 -3.72
CA ARG A 352 22.84 -10.22 -3.74
C ARG A 352 21.68 -10.62 -4.64
N LEU A 353 20.54 -9.95 -4.51
CA LEU A 353 19.36 -10.24 -5.33
C LEU A 353 19.61 -9.96 -6.83
N VAL A 354 20.25 -8.84 -7.15
CA VAL A 354 20.57 -8.46 -8.53
C VAL A 354 21.60 -9.42 -9.15
N TYR A 355 22.74 -9.64 -8.48
CA TYR A 355 23.88 -10.34 -9.05
C TYR A 355 23.83 -11.86 -8.92
N GLN A 356 23.20 -12.39 -7.86
CA GLN A 356 23.16 -13.84 -7.62
C GLN A 356 21.81 -14.47 -7.99
N HIS A 357 20.72 -13.71 -7.91
CA HIS A 357 19.36 -14.19 -8.23
C HIS A 357 18.84 -13.64 -9.56
N ASN A 358 19.64 -12.84 -10.27
CA ASN A 358 19.33 -12.28 -11.58
C ASN A 358 18.03 -11.46 -11.63
N VAL A 359 17.70 -10.78 -10.53
CA VAL A 359 16.48 -9.96 -10.43
C VAL A 359 16.75 -8.56 -10.96
N VAL A 360 15.88 -8.05 -11.83
CA VAL A 360 15.93 -6.65 -12.25
C VAL A 360 15.34 -5.77 -11.16
N PHE A 361 16.19 -5.00 -10.48
CA PHE A 361 15.76 -4.13 -9.38
C PHE A 361 15.54 -2.71 -9.87
N VAL A 362 14.30 -2.23 -9.78
CA VAL A 362 13.87 -0.89 -10.18
C VAL A 362 13.45 -0.13 -8.94
N SER A 363 13.94 1.10 -8.79
CA SER A 363 13.63 1.95 -7.64
C SER A 363 13.51 3.41 -8.03
N SER A 364 12.66 4.14 -7.32
CA SER A 364 12.53 5.59 -7.45
C SER A 364 13.84 6.31 -7.09
N ALA A 365 14.24 7.32 -7.86
CA ALA A 365 15.44 8.11 -7.60
C ALA A 365 15.33 9.04 -6.36
N GLY A 366 14.10 9.40 -5.99
CA GLY A 366 13.80 10.31 -4.87
C GLY A 366 13.08 11.59 -5.31
N ASN A 367 12.49 12.30 -4.35
CA ASN A 367 11.68 13.50 -4.60
C ASN A 367 12.26 14.77 -3.93
N SER A 368 13.57 14.80 -3.71
CA SER A 368 14.28 15.85 -2.96
C SER A 368 14.98 16.90 -3.85
N GLY A 369 14.62 16.97 -5.15
CA GLY A 369 15.13 17.99 -6.06
C GLY A 369 14.64 19.42 -5.72
N PRO A 370 15.12 20.47 -6.42
CA PRO A 370 15.91 20.43 -7.65
C PRO A 370 17.43 20.58 -7.46
N ALA A 371 17.93 20.61 -6.23
CA ALA A 371 19.38 20.68 -6.01
C ALA A 371 20.09 19.40 -6.50
N LEU A 372 21.36 19.54 -6.91
CA LEU A 372 22.22 18.40 -7.21
C LEU A 372 22.49 17.58 -5.95
N SER A 373 22.87 16.31 -6.12
CA SER A 373 23.20 15.39 -5.02
C SER A 373 22.05 15.17 -4.03
N THR A 374 20.82 15.11 -4.57
CA THR A 374 19.57 14.88 -3.83
C THR A 374 19.01 13.47 -4.03
N VAL A 375 19.66 12.66 -4.86
CA VAL A 375 19.31 11.25 -5.08
C VAL A 375 19.47 10.43 -3.80
N GLY A 376 18.46 9.58 -3.54
CA GLY A 376 18.37 8.76 -2.33
C GLY A 376 18.72 7.30 -2.54
N SER A 377 18.69 6.56 -1.44
CA SER A 377 18.84 5.10 -1.39
C SER A 377 17.47 4.42 -1.43
N PRO A 378 17.31 3.28 -2.13
CA PRO A 378 18.36 2.59 -2.88
C PRO A 378 18.51 3.08 -4.33
N GLY A 379 17.51 3.78 -4.88
CA GLY A 379 17.40 4.02 -6.32
C GLY A 379 18.57 4.75 -6.96
N GLY A 380 19.07 5.81 -6.33
CA GLY A 380 20.19 6.57 -6.89
C GLY A 380 21.55 6.10 -6.39
N THR A 381 21.65 5.61 -5.16
CA THR A 381 22.95 5.37 -4.51
C THR A 381 23.42 3.91 -4.54
N THR A 382 22.67 3.00 -5.15
CA THR A 382 22.97 1.55 -5.14
C THR A 382 23.43 1.04 -6.52
N PRO A 383 24.66 0.51 -6.64
CA PRO A 383 25.10 -0.16 -7.86
C PRO A 383 24.22 -1.36 -8.19
N GLY A 384 23.86 -1.51 -9.46
CA GLY A 384 23.00 -2.60 -9.95
C GLY A 384 21.50 -2.28 -9.95
N VAL A 385 21.07 -1.25 -9.21
CA VAL A 385 19.67 -0.79 -9.21
C VAL A 385 19.43 0.20 -10.36
N ILE A 386 18.29 0.07 -11.02
CA ILE A 386 17.79 1.03 -12.01
C ILE A 386 17.06 2.14 -11.26
N GLY A 387 17.76 3.27 -11.07
CA GLY A 387 17.21 4.48 -10.45
C GLY A 387 16.40 5.30 -11.44
N VAL A 388 15.12 5.53 -11.13
CA VAL A 388 14.17 6.15 -12.06
C VAL A 388 13.81 7.58 -11.65
N GLY A 389 14.14 8.54 -12.52
CA GLY A 389 13.71 9.94 -12.42
C GLY A 389 12.30 10.17 -12.97
N ALA A 390 11.69 11.31 -12.63
CA ALA A 390 10.31 11.63 -12.97
C ALA A 390 10.20 12.80 -13.96
N HIS A 391 9.40 12.60 -15.00
CA HIS A 391 8.95 13.67 -15.90
C HIS A 391 7.42 13.64 -16.06
N ILE A 392 6.86 14.72 -16.56
CA ILE A 392 5.48 14.81 -17.02
C ILE A 392 5.47 14.91 -18.53
N SER A 393 4.57 14.16 -19.19
CA SER A 393 4.34 14.30 -20.63
C SER A 393 3.37 15.44 -20.91
N ALA A 394 3.53 16.11 -22.05
CA ALA A 394 2.65 17.18 -22.53
C ALA A 394 1.18 16.74 -22.53
N LYS A 395 0.93 15.49 -22.93
CA LYS A 395 -0.42 14.89 -23.01
C LYS A 395 -1.09 14.75 -21.65
N GLN A 396 -0.33 14.71 -20.56
CA GLN A 396 -0.86 14.57 -19.20
C GLN A 396 -1.14 15.91 -18.52
N ALA A 397 -0.60 17.02 -19.04
CA ALA A 397 -0.70 18.33 -18.40
C ALA A 397 -2.16 18.81 -18.27
N GLU A 398 -2.95 18.71 -19.34
CA GLU A 398 -4.38 19.06 -19.30
C GLU A 398 -5.20 18.08 -18.45
N PRO A 399 -5.22 16.76 -18.70
CA PRO A 399 -6.14 15.85 -18.01
C PRO A 399 -5.81 15.62 -16.53
N LEU A 400 -4.55 15.78 -16.10
CA LEU A 400 -4.16 15.58 -14.70
C LEU A 400 -4.08 16.89 -13.91
N TYR A 401 -3.79 18.02 -14.56
CA TYR A 401 -3.52 19.29 -13.88
C TYR A 401 -4.34 20.49 -14.37
N GLY A 402 -5.17 20.33 -15.40
CA GLY A 402 -5.99 21.41 -15.96
C GLY A 402 -5.16 22.50 -16.64
N VAL A 403 -3.98 22.16 -17.16
CA VAL A 403 -3.15 23.07 -17.94
C VAL A 403 -3.63 23.08 -19.38
N HIS A 404 -4.21 24.20 -19.83
CA HIS A 404 -4.78 24.35 -21.19
C HIS A 404 -3.81 24.96 -22.19
N ASP A 405 -2.67 25.48 -21.73
CA ASP A 405 -1.62 25.98 -22.60
C ASP A 405 -0.81 24.82 -23.18
N ASP A 406 -0.39 24.96 -24.44
CA ASP A 406 0.51 23.99 -25.07
C ASP A 406 1.83 23.96 -24.30
N VAL A 407 2.13 22.78 -23.75
CA VAL A 407 3.19 22.55 -22.78
C VAL A 407 4.09 21.45 -23.34
N MET A 408 5.41 21.61 -23.17
CA MET A 408 6.38 20.59 -23.57
C MET A 408 6.56 19.56 -22.45
N ASP A 409 7.08 18.39 -22.79
CA ASP A 409 7.52 17.41 -21.78
C ASP A 409 8.55 18.06 -20.86
N TYR A 410 8.41 17.82 -19.56
CA TYR A 410 9.21 18.51 -18.56
C TYR A 410 9.59 17.59 -17.40
N SER A 411 10.83 17.68 -16.94
CA SER A 411 11.27 16.95 -15.75
C SER A 411 10.67 17.59 -14.50
N TYR A 412 10.11 16.78 -13.60
CA TYR A 412 9.53 17.35 -12.38
C TYR A 412 10.62 18.08 -11.57
N PRO A 413 10.38 19.33 -11.11
CA PRO A 413 11.37 20.06 -10.34
C PRO A 413 11.80 19.33 -9.07
N TRP A 414 10.88 18.65 -8.40
CA TRP A 414 11.17 17.86 -7.20
C TRP A 414 11.84 16.51 -7.49
N SER A 415 11.94 16.05 -8.75
CA SER A 415 12.66 14.81 -9.07
C SER A 415 14.12 14.98 -8.60
N ALA A 416 14.59 14.04 -7.78
CA ALA A 416 15.94 14.08 -7.27
C ALA A 416 16.97 14.05 -8.41
N ARG A 417 18.10 14.71 -8.17
CA ARG A 417 19.16 14.89 -9.15
C ARG A 417 20.47 14.32 -8.66
N GLY A 418 21.18 13.69 -9.58
CA GLY A 418 22.61 13.42 -9.42
C GLY A 418 23.46 14.69 -9.38
N PRO A 419 24.79 14.55 -9.44
CA PRO A 419 25.49 13.30 -9.20
C PRO A 419 25.31 12.89 -7.72
N CYS A 420 25.45 11.61 -7.41
CA CYS A 420 25.61 11.12 -6.04
C CYS A 420 26.86 11.73 -5.39
N THR A 421 26.97 11.58 -4.07
CA THR A 421 28.12 12.05 -3.28
C THR A 421 29.44 11.35 -3.64
N ASP A 422 29.40 10.20 -4.32
CA ASP A 422 30.56 9.49 -4.88
C ASP A 422 30.89 9.87 -6.33
N GLY A 423 30.15 10.81 -6.92
CA GLY A 423 30.33 11.26 -8.30
C GLY A 423 29.62 10.40 -9.35
N SER A 424 28.96 9.31 -8.98
CA SER A 424 28.10 8.56 -9.91
C SER A 424 26.88 9.40 -10.32
N LEU A 425 26.30 9.14 -11.50
CA LEU A 425 25.14 9.92 -11.98
C LEU A 425 23.90 9.69 -11.09
N GLY A 426 23.78 8.51 -10.49
CA GLY A 426 22.66 8.08 -9.65
C GLY A 426 21.40 7.74 -10.44
N VAL A 427 20.84 8.70 -11.17
CA VAL A 427 19.67 8.46 -12.05
C VAL A 427 20.11 7.67 -13.28
N SER A 428 19.47 6.52 -13.51
CA SER A 428 19.76 5.64 -14.65
C SER A 428 18.99 6.08 -15.91
N LEU A 429 17.69 6.31 -15.75
CA LEU A 429 16.74 6.74 -16.79
C LEU A 429 15.54 7.44 -16.13
N CYS A 430 14.64 8.02 -16.93
CA CYS A 430 13.39 8.59 -16.45
C CYS A 430 12.15 7.97 -17.10
N ALA A 431 11.03 8.11 -16.42
CA ALA A 431 9.71 7.71 -16.91
C ALA A 431 8.64 8.67 -16.38
N VAL A 432 7.42 8.51 -16.87
CA VAL A 432 6.29 9.35 -16.49
C VAL A 432 6.04 9.24 -14.98
N GLY A 433 6.00 10.37 -14.29
CA GLY A 433 5.95 10.48 -12.84
C GLY A 433 4.58 10.82 -12.26
N ALA A 434 3.54 10.91 -13.09
CA ALA A 434 2.17 11.10 -12.63
C ALA A 434 1.24 10.04 -13.22
N ALA A 435 0.30 9.57 -12.39
CA ALA A 435 -0.71 8.62 -12.81
C ALA A 435 -2.01 8.77 -12.00
N PHE A 436 -3.13 8.49 -12.67
CA PHE A 436 -4.46 8.34 -12.11
C PHE A 436 -4.83 6.85 -12.05
N ALA A 437 -4.42 6.18 -10.97
CA ALA A 437 -4.58 4.74 -10.78
C ALA A 437 -5.45 4.42 -9.54
N GLU A 438 -5.82 3.14 -9.38
CA GLU A 438 -6.68 2.71 -8.28
C GLU A 438 -5.99 2.81 -6.92
N VAL A 439 -6.79 3.05 -5.89
CA VAL A 439 -6.38 3.12 -4.48
C VAL A 439 -7.29 2.23 -3.64
N PRO A 440 -6.87 1.81 -2.43
CA PRO A 440 -7.68 0.96 -1.57
C PRO A 440 -9.07 1.53 -1.30
N ARG A 441 -10.07 0.67 -1.13
CA ARG A 441 -11.47 1.10 -0.94
C ARG A 441 -11.69 1.94 0.31
N TYR A 442 -10.90 1.71 1.35
CA TYR A 442 -10.93 2.50 2.59
C TYR A 442 -10.59 3.98 2.36
N CYS A 443 -9.95 4.35 1.23
CA CYS A 443 -9.71 5.74 0.83
C CYS A 443 -10.99 6.48 0.39
N ARG A 444 -12.13 5.78 0.28
CA ARG A 444 -13.43 6.33 -0.18
C ARG A 444 -13.41 6.89 -1.60
N LYS A 445 -12.43 6.47 -2.39
CA LYS A 445 -12.24 6.83 -3.80
C LYS A 445 -11.84 5.56 -4.55
N SER A 446 -12.24 5.45 -5.81
CA SER A 446 -11.80 4.34 -6.66
C SER A 446 -10.38 4.57 -7.17
N ARG A 447 -10.05 5.81 -7.55
CA ARG A 447 -8.78 6.22 -8.14
C ARG A 447 -8.32 7.56 -7.59
N GLN A 448 -7.02 7.81 -7.66
CA GLN A 448 -6.41 9.08 -7.23
C GLN A 448 -5.23 9.45 -8.12
N VAL A 449 -5.08 10.75 -8.39
CA VAL A 449 -3.88 11.28 -9.04
C VAL A 449 -2.78 11.31 -8.00
N MET A 450 -1.68 10.60 -8.26
CA MET A 450 -0.45 10.70 -7.48
C MET A 450 0.69 11.05 -8.42
N ASN A 451 1.66 11.80 -7.90
CA ASN A 451 2.90 12.09 -8.59
C ASN A 451 4.10 11.86 -7.67
N GLY A 452 5.20 11.44 -8.26
CA GLY A 452 6.42 11.04 -7.56
C GLY A 452 7.31 10.21 -8.49
N THR A 453 8.62 10.16 -8.21
CA THR A 453 9.50 9.13 -8.80
C THR A 453 8.99 7.72 -8.46
N SER A 454 8.20 7.59 -7.39
CA SER A 454 7.43 6.42 -7.00
C SER A 454 6.40 5.93 -8.03
N MET A 455 5.92 6.79 -8.94
CA MET A 455 5.03 6.42 -10.05
C MET A 455 5.85 6.11 -11.33
N SER A 456 7.02 6.74 -11.49
CA SER A 456 7.94 6.44 -12.58
C SER A 456 8.57 5.05 -12.45
N SER A 457 8.94 4.64 -11.22
CA SER A 457 9.52 3.32 -10.95
C SER A 457 8.63 2.15 -11.43
N PRO A 458 7.33 2.06 -11.08
CA PRO A 458 6.47 0.98 -11.55
C PRO A 458 6.16 1.06 -13.05
N ASN A 459 6.21 2.25 -13.66
CA ASN A 459 6.12 2.38 -15.12
C ASN A 459 7.29 1.62 -15.79
N VAL A 460 8.51 1.84 -15.30
CA VAL A 460 9.71 1.11 -15.75
C VAL A 460 9.61 -0.37 -15.42
N ALA A 461 9.22 -0.74 -14.20
CA ALA A 461 9.10 -2.14 -13.79
C ALA A 461 8.13 -2.94 -14.67
N GLY A 462 6.97 -2.36 -15.01
CA GLY A 462 6.04 -3.00 -15.94
C GLY A 462 6.56 -3.06 -17.39
N ALA A 463 7.25 -2.02 -17.87
CA ALA A 463 7.90 -2.08 -19.18
C ALA A 463 8.99 -3.18 -19.25
N VAL A 464 9.78 -3.33 -18.18
CA VAL A 464 10.75 -4.41 -18.03
C VAL A 464 10.06 -5.77 -18.02
N ALA A 465 8.97 -5.95 -17.29
CA ALA A 465 8.22 -7.19 -17.29
C ALA A 465 7.73 -7.57 -18.70
N CYS A 466 7.26 -6.61 -19.50
CA CYS A 466 6.94 -6.83 -20.91
C CYS A 466 8.16 -7.32 -21.70
N LEU A 467 9.31 -6.66 -21.56
CA LEU A 467 10.56 -7.09 -22.20
C LEU A 467 10.95 -8.52 -21.82
N LEU A 468 10.98 -8.83 -20.52
CA LEU A 468 11.34 -10.16 -20.02
C LEU A 468 10.38 -11.24 -20.52
N SER A 469 9.09 -10.92 -20.64
CA SER A 469 8.12 -11.86 -21.22
C SER A 469 8.42 -12.19 -22.69
N LYS A 470 8.97 -11.23 -23.45
CA LYS A 470 9.42 -11.46 -24.84
C LYS A 470 10.68 -12.32 -24.87
N LEU A 471 11.71 -11.96 -24.08
CA LEU A 471 12.96 -12.71 -24.03
C LEU A 471 12.71 -14.17 -23.64
N ARG A 472 11.84 -14.39 -22.67
CA ARG A 472 11.38 -15.73 -22.27
C ARG A 472 10.66 -16.47 -23.40
N ALA A 473 9.77 -15.80 -24.13
CA ALA A 473 9.06 -16.41 -25.26
C ALA A 473 10.01 -16.81 -26.40
N ASP A 474 11.10 -16.07 -26.60
CA ASP A 474 12.14 -16.37 -27.59
C ASP A 474 13.22 -17.33 -27.09
N ASN A 475 13.18 -17.73 -25.82
CA ASN A 475 14.21 -18.50 -25.16
C ASN A 475 15.60 -17.83 -25.21
N ILE A 476 15.63 -16.51 -25.07
CA ILE A 476 16.85 -15.71 -24.96
C ILE A 476 17.18 -15.56 -23.48
N GLU A 477 18.38 -15.96 -23.08
CA GLU A 477 18.88 -15.72 -21.72
C GLU A 477 19.22 -14.25 -21.52
N TRP A 478 18.96 -13.73 -20.32
CA TRP A 478 19.29 -12.36 -19.94
C TRP A 478 20.00 -12.32 -18.60
N SER A 479 20.70 -11.20 -18.37
CA SER A 479 21.10 -10.81 -17.03
C SER A 479 20.49 -9.47 -16.64
N ALA A 480 20.28 -9.22 -15.35
CA ALA A 480 19.80 -7.93 -14.86
C ALA A 480 20.70 -6.76 -15.32
N PHE A 481 22.01 -7.01 -15.43
CA PHE A 481 22.98 -6.07 -15.98
C PHE A 481 22.74 -5.77 -17.46
N LEU A 482 22.53 -6.80 -18.29
CA LEU A 482 22.26 -6.62 -19.73
C LEU A 482 20.95 -5.88 -19.96
N VAL A 483 19.91 -6.19 -19.18
CA VAL A 483 18.62 -5.48 -19.24
C VAL A 483 18.82 -4.00 -18.92
N ARG A 484 19.50 -3.68 -17.81
CA ARG A 484 19.83 -2.30 -17.46
C ARG A 484 20.61 -1.59 -18.56
N LEU A 485 21.68 -2.22 -19.05
CA LEU A 485 22.55 -1.63 -20.06
C LEU A 485 21.79 -1.36 -21.36
N ALA A 486 20.92 -2.28 -21.78
CA ALA A 486 20.08 -2.12 -22.94
C ALA A 486 19.13 -0.92 -22.76
N LEU A 487 18.42 -0.84 -21.63
CA LEU A 487 17.51 0.27 -21.31
C LEU A 487 18.20 1.64 -21.31
N GLU A 488 19.37 1.74 -20.69
CA GLU A 488 20.15 2.97 -20.62
C GLU A 488 20.64 3.40 -22.02
N ASN A 489 21.08 2.46 -22.88
CA ASN A 489 21.59 2.80 -24.20
C ASN A 489 20.50 3.13 -25.23
N THR A 490 19.28 2.61 -25.08
CA THR A 490 18.17 2.86 -26.01
C THR A 490 17.22 3.97 -25.57
N ALA A 491 17.46 4.58 -24.41
CA ALA A 491 16.62 5.66 -23.90
C ALA A 491 16.62 6.90 -24.82
N LYS A 492 15.46 7.57 -24.92
CA LYS A 492 15.27 8.79 -25.70
C LYS A 492 15.85 9.99 -24.96
N LYS A 493 16.96 10.53 -25.47
CA LYS A 493 17.72 11.64 -24.85
C LYS A 493 17.12 13.02 -25.11
N GLU A 494 16.46 13.20 -26.27
CA GLU A 494 15.87 14.46 -26.69
C GLU A 494 14.39 14.45 -26.34
N PHE A 495 14.05 14.88 -25.12
CA PHE A 495 12.65 15.00 -24.71
C PHE A 495 12.30 16.34 -24.03
N CYS A 496 13.27 17.09 -23.51
CA CYS A 496 13.07 18.45 -23.00
C CYS A 496 14.18 19.40 -23.46
N GLU A 497 13.86 20.68 -23.73
CA GLU A 497 14.80 21.68 -24.25
C GLU A 497 15.99 21.93 -23.30
N ALA A 498 15.73 21.93 -21.99
CA ALA A 498 16.76 21.97 -20.96
C ALA A 498 17.17 20.53 -20.63
N ARG A 499 18.20 20.02 -21.30
CA ARG A 499 18.74 18.67 -21.07
C ARG A 499 19.36 18.55 -19.67
N ASP A 500 18.53 18.26 -18.67
CA ASP A 500 18.95 18.02 -17.29
C ASP A 500 19.37 16.55 -17.12
N LEU A 501 20.63 16.25 -17.48
CA LEU A 501 21.19 14.90 -17.36
C LEU A 501 21.08 14.34 -15.93
N PHE A 502 21.20 15.21 -14.92
CA PHE A 502 21.18 14.80 -13.52
C PHE A 502 19.79 14.37 -13.04
N ALA A 503 18.72 14.91 -13.64
CA ALA A 503 17.34 14.49 -13.35
C ALA A 503 16.88 13.31 -14.20
N THR A 504 17.46 13.12 -15.39
CA THR A 504 16.90 12.26 -16.44
C THR A 504 17.75 11.03 -16.74
N GLY A 505 18.99 10.99 -16.26
CA GLY A 505 19.91 9.90 -16.54
C GLY A 505 20.18 9.79 -18.05
N ASN A 506 20.00 8.60 -18.60
CA ASN A 506 20.18 8.37 -20.04
C ASN A 506 18.98 8.80 -20.90
N GLY A 507 17.90 9.30 -20.30
CA GLY A 507 16.69 9.77 -20.98
C GLY A 507 15.45 8.94 -20.67
N VAL A 508 14.39 9.14 -21.45
CA VAL A 508 13.10 8.45 -21.27
C VAL A 508 13.21 7.01 -21.77
N ILE A 509 12.78 6.05 -20.95
CA ILE A 509 12.75 4.61 -21.31
C ILE A 509 12.06 4.36 -22.65
N GLN A 510 12.60 3.45 -23.49
CA GLN A 510 12.00 3.03 -24.77
C GLN A 510 12.04 1.50 -24.89
N VAL A 511 10.90 0.81 -24.79
CA VAL A 511 10.88 -0.66 -24.73
C VAL A 511 11.01 -1.35 -26.10
N VAL A 512 10.62 -0.69 -27.21
CA VAL A 512 10.63 -1.30 -28.56
C VAL A 512 12.04 -1.47 -29.14
N LEU A 513 12.95 -0.57 -28.79
CA LEU A 513 14.32 -0.55 -29.32
C LEU A 513 15.23 -1.65 -28.74
N LEU A 514 14.74 -2.40 -27.74
CA LEU A 514 15.53 -3.37 -26.97
C LEU A 514 15.66 -4.75 -27.65
N VAL A 515 14.83 -5.07 -28.64
CA VAL A 515 14.79 -6.41 -29.28
C VAL A 515 15.79 -6.54 -30.45
N PHE A 516 16.71 -5.59 -30.60
CA PHE A 516 17.78 -5.62 -31.61
C PHE A 516 19.17 -5.94 -31.02
N LEU A 517 19.23 -6.19 -29.71
CA LEU A 517 20.41 -6.68 -28.97
C LEU A 517 20.20 -8.17 -28.70
#